data_AF-A0ABC9U4D1-F1
#
_entry.id   AF-A0ABC9U4D1-F1
#
_cell.length_a   1.000
_cell.length_b   1.000
_cell.length_c   1.000
_cell.angle_alpha   90.00
_cell.angle_beta   90.00
_cell.angle_gamma   90.00
#
_symmetry.space_group_name_H-M   'P 1'
#
loop_
_entity.id
_entity.type
_entity.pdbx_description
1 polymer ?
#
loop_
_entity_poly.entity_id
_entity_poly.type
_entity_poly.pdbx_seq_one_letter_code
_entity_poly.pdbx_strand_id
1 'polypeptide(L)'
;LEDPKKRENTGLAFGRNVEMFDTIRQWAYKNVLKYQSESSFNDFHNELLLKCQMHNAYLNADDLLPYNEIKATAKSIAKFCWKEFSEEKLNKIQSKKQSYRGKKNKGIVKSKTRKFLEAIK
;
A
#
# COMPACT_ATOMS: atom_id res chain seq x y z
N LEU A 1 -0.75 -1.87 -11.02
CA LEU A 1 -1.29 -1.31 -9.76
C LEU A 1 -2.00 -0.02 -10.15
N GLU A 2 -3.17 0.31 -9.58
CA GLU A 2 -3.62 1.71 -9.68
C GLU A 2 -2.57 2.55 -8.94
N ASP A 3 -2.11 3.62 -9.59
CA ASP A 3 -1.26 4.60 -8.91
C ASP A 3 -2.00 5.10 -7.68
N PRO A 4 -1.31 5.27 -6.54
CA PRO A 4 -1.96 5.76 -5.33
C PRO A 4 -2.68 7.05 -5.68
N LYS A 5 -4.01 7.06 -5.55
CA LYS A 5 -4.83 8.26 -5.73
C LYS A 5 -4.21 9.35 -4.86
N LYS A 6 -3.68 10.39 -5.51
CA LYS A 6 -3.21 11.61 -4.83
C LYS A 6 -4.44 12.14 -4.10
N ARG A 7 -4.45 12.03 -2.77
CA ARG A 7 -5.54 12.58 -1.95
C ARG A 7 -5.50 14.08 -2.10
N GLU A 8 -6.65 14.68 -2.39
CA GLU A 8 -6.77 16.13 -2.36
C GLU A 8 -6.47 16.57 -0.93
N ASN A 9 -5.44 17.42 -0.78
CA ASN A 9 -5.10 18.06 0.49
C ASN A 9 -6.18 19.09 0.80
N THR A 10 -7.34 18.62 1.25
CA THR A 10 -8.30 19.47 1.94
C THR A 10 -7.62 19.85 3.25
N GLY A 11 -7.12 21.08 3.35
CA GLY A 11 -6.30 21.62 4.45
C GLY A 11 -7.02 21.73 5.80
N LEU A 12 -7.75 20.67 6.19
CA LEU A 12 -8.47 20.53 7.43
C LEU A 12 -7.81 19.42 8.26
N ALA A 13 -6.73 19.79 8.94
CA ALA A 13 -6.16 19.16 10.13
C ALA A 13 -6.12 17.61 10.18
N PHE A 14 -5.43 16.95 9.24
CA PHE A 14 -4.89 15.62 9.54
C PHE A 14 -3.69 15.80 10.48
N GLY A 15 -3.79 15.29 11.72
CA GLY A 15 -2.71 15.41 12.71
C GLY A 15 -1.42 14.73 12.25
N ARG A 16 -0.27 15.21 12.71
CA ARG A 16 1.09 14.70 12.41
C ARG A 16 1.19 13.16 12.50
N ASN A 17 0.55 12.58 13.51
CA ASN A 17 0.51 11.13 13.70
C ASN A 17 -0.23 10.41 12.54
N VAL A 18 -1.35 10.98 12.09
CA VAL A 18 -2.16 10.41 11.01
C VAL A 18 -1.41 10.42 9.69
N GLU A 19 -0.74 11.52 9.37
CA GLU A 19 0.07 11.64 8.15
C GLU A 19 1.22 10.63 8.13
N MET A 20 1.93 10.49 9.26
CA MET A 20 2.98 9.48 9.43
C MET A 20 2.41 8.07 9.25
N PHE A 21 1.31 7.74 9.93
CA PHE A 21 0.67 6.44 9.80
C PHE A 21 0.29 6.13 8.35
N ASP A 22 -0.32 7.10 7.67
CA ASP A 22 -0.80 6.97 6.31
C ASP A 22 0.31 6.81 5.27
N THR A 23 1.42 7.49 5.47
CA THR A 23 2.60 7.37 4.62
C THR A 23 3.26 6.02 4.83
N ILE A 24 3.54 5.65 6.08
CA ILE A 24 4.30 4.44 6.39
C ILE A 24 3.51 3.16 6.09
N ARG A 25 2.19 3.13 6.32
CA ARG A 25 1.38 1.93 6.02
C ARG A 25 1.37 1.56 4.54
N GLN A 26 1.42 2.54 3.64
CA GLN A 26 1.44 2.29 2.19
C GLN A 26 2.71 1.57 1.77
N TRP A 27 3.84 1.94 2.38
CA TRP A 27 5.10 1.22 2.19
C TRP A 27 5.03 -0.18 2.80
N ALA A 28 4.48 -0.29 4.02
CA ALA A 28 4.35 -1.57 4.74
C ALA A 28 3.56 -2.61 3.94
N TYR A 29 2.40 -2.23 3.37
CA TYR A 29 1.55 -3.13 2.59
C TYR A 29 2.25 -3.72 1.36
N LYS A 30 3.20 -2.99 0.78
CA LYS A 30 3.96 -3.44 -0.40
C LYS A 30 5.08 -4.41 -0.04
N ASN A 31 5.59 -4.35 1.19
CA ASN A 31 6.82 -5.04 1.59
C ASN A 31 6.59 -6.17 2.61
N VAL A 32 5.46 -6.19 3.33
CA VAL A 32 5.23 -7.17 4.41
C VAL A 32 5.41 -8.62 3.96
N LEU A 33 4.94 -9.01 2.78
CA LEU A 33 5.08 -10.38 2.31
C LEU A 33 6.55 -10.76 2.07
N LYS A 34 7.36 -9.84 1.54
CA LYS A 34 8.80 -10.04 1.37
C LYS A 34 9.47 -10.32 2.72
N TYR A 35 9.11 -9.54 3.74
CA TYR A 35 9.65 -9.76 5.08
C TYR A 35 9.14 -11.06 5.72
N GLN A 36 7.90 -11.48 5.46
CA GLN A 36 7.39 -12.77 5.93
C GLN A 36 8.12 -13.95 5.27
N SER A 37 8.58 -13.82 4.02
CA SER A 37 9.30 -14.88 3.32
C SER A 37 10.80 -14.90 3.58
N GLU A 38 11.43 -13.72 3.72
CA GLU A 38 12.90 -13.58 3.75
C GLU A 38 13.45 -13.21 5.14
N SER A 39 12.61 -12.86 6.12
CA SER A 39 13.06 -12.24 7.37
C SER A 39 12.11 -12.52 8.55
N SER A 40 12.30 -11.81 9.66
CA SER A 40 11.47 -11.94 10.86
C SER A 40 10.51 -10.76 11.08
N PHE A 41 9.52 -10.96 11.97
CA PHE A 41 8.66 -9.87 12.45
C PHE A 41 9.46 -8.73 13.07
N ASN A 42 10.56 -9.06 13.77
CA ASN A 42 11.38 -8.06 14.46
C ASN A 42 12.11 -7.17 13.45
N ASP A 43 12.65 -7.74 12.38
CA ASP A 43 13.31 -6.98 11.31
C ASP A 43 12.32 -6.04 10.62
N PHE A 44 11.12 -6.54 10.32
CA PHE A 44 10.06 -5.72 9.75
C PHE A 44 9.62 -4.58 10.69
N HIS A 45 9.49 -4.87 11.99
CA HIS A 45 9.14 -3.86 12.98
C HIS A 45 10.23 -2.78 13.11
N ASN A 46 11.51 -3.18 13.13
CA ASN A 46 12.64 -2.26 13.21
C ASN A 46 12.74 -1.37 11.97
N GLU A 47 12.51 -1.92 10.77
CA GLU A 47 12.48 -1.15 9.54
C GLU A 47 11.35 -0.10 9.55
N LEU A 48 10.15 -0.48 10.01
CA LEU A 48 9.04 0.46 10.14
C LEU A 48 9.33 1.55 11.18
N LEU A 49 9.98 1.19 12.30
CA LEU A 49 10.38 2.15 13.32
C LEU A 49 11.37 3.18 12.75
N LEU A 50 12.39 2.73 12.02
CA LEU A 50 13.36 3.60 11.36
C LEU A 50 12.66 4.56 10.39
N LYS A 51 11.73 4.06 9.57
CA LYS A 51 10.98 4.92 8.64
C LYS A 51 10.10 5.94 9.36
N CYS A 52 9.42 5.56 10.43
CA CYS A 52 8.65 6.51 11.24
C CYS A 52 9.56 7.58 11.85
N GLN A 53 10.76 7.23 12.33
CA GLN A 53 11.73 8.18 12.86
C GLN A 53 12.22 9.16 11.78
N MET A 54 12.60 8.65 10.60
CA MET A 54 13.02 9.47 9.47
C MET A 54 11.91 10.42 9.01
N HIS A 55 10.68 9.93 8.93
CA HIS A 55 9.53 10.75 8.55
C HIS A 55 9.25 11.85 9.57
N ASN A 56 9.29 11.53 10.86
CA ASN A 56 9.11 12.51 11.93
C ASN A 56 10.22 13.56 11.93
N ALA A 57 11.47 13.16 11.69
CA ALA A 57 12.60 14.10 11.61
C ALA A 57 12.50 15.04 10.39
N TYR A 58 11.96 14.56 9.27
CA TYR A 58 11.88 15.33 8.03
C TYR A 58 10.69 16.29 7.99
N LEU A 59 9.50 15.86 8.43
CA LEU A 59 8.27 16.66 8.30
C LEU A 59 7.87 17.44 9.56
N ASN A 60 8.38 17.05 10.73
CA ASN A 60 8.00 17.65 12.01
C ASN A 60 9.22 18.28 12.71
N ALA A 61 10.16 18.85 11.95
CA ALA A 61 11.43 19.36 12.47
C ALA A 61 11.25 20.43 13.57
N ASP A 62 10.21 21.25 13.47
CA ASP A 62 9.91 22.32 14.44
C ASP A 62 9.11 21.85 15.66
N ASP A 63 8.47 20.68 15.59
CA ASP A 63 7.63 20.11 16.65
C ASP A 63 7.59 18.58 16.48
N LEU A 64 8.61 17.88 16.98
CA LEU A 64 8.74 16.44 16.81
C LEU A 64 7.69 15.67 17.63
N LEU A 65 7.12 14.61 17.05
CA LEU A 65 6.34 13.66 17.83
C LEU A 65 7.21 12.94 18.86
N PRO A 66 6.69 12.67 20.08
CA PRO A 66 7.39 11.88 21.09
C PRO A 66 7.76 10.49 20.58
N TYR A 67 8.93 9.97 20.97
CA TYR A 67 9.40 8.65 20.54
C TYR A 67 8.39 7.51 20.83
N ASN A 68 7.66 7.61 21.94
CA ASN A 68 6.62 6.63 22.29
C ASN A 68 5.49 6.58 21.25
N GLU A 69 5.11 7.72 20.66
CA GLU A 69 4.09 7.77 19.61
C GLU A 69 4.62 7.17 18.30
N ILE A 70 5.86 7.47 17.95
CA ILE A 70 6.55 6.90 16.77
C ILE A 70 6.58 5.37 16.91
N LYS A 71 7.02 4.88 18.07
CA LYS A 71 7.11 3.45 18.39
C LYS A 71 5.74 2.78 18.38
N ALA A 72 4.72 3.41 18.97
CA ALA A 72 3.35 2.90 18.96
C ALA A 72 2.81 2.79 17.53
N THR A 73 3.05 3.81 16.70
CA THR A 73 2.62 3.83 15.29
C THR A 73 3.29 2.71 14.50
N ALA A 74 4.63 2.58 14.58
CA ALA A 74 5.36 1.52 13.93
C ALA A 74 4.89 0.12 14.36
N LYS A 75 4.65 -0.08 15.66
CA LYS A 75 4.16 -1.34 16.22
C LYS A 75 2.74 -1.68 15.75
N SER A 76 1.86 -0.69 15.67
CA SER A 76 0.48 -0.85 15.17
C SER A 76 0.48 -1.33 13.72
N ILE A 77 1.23 -0.66 12.85
CA ILE A 77 1.37 -1.03 11.43
C ILE A 77 1.98 -2.43 11.31
N ALA A 78 3.06 -2.70 12.04
CA ALA A 78 3.76 -4.00 11.98
C ALA A 78 2.81 -5.15 12.34
N LYS A 79 2.12 -5.06 13.49
CA LYS A 79 1.20 -6.11 13.96
C LYS A 79 0.04 -6.34 13.00
N PHE A 80 -0.58 -5.26 12.51
CA PHE A 80 -1.68 -5.36 11.55
C PHE A 80 -1.22 -6.06 10.27
N CYS A 81 -0.12 -5.60 9.69
CA CYS A 81 0.37 -6.16 8.44
C CYS A 81 0.74 -7.63 8.61
N TRP A 82 1.44 -7.99 9.69
CA TRP A 82 1.89 -9.35 9.92
C TRP A 82 0.75 -10.35 10.11
N LYS A 83 -0.35 -9.91 10.74
CA LYS A 83 -1.54 -10.74 10.95
C LYS A 83 -2.42 -10.82 9.70
N GLU A 84 -2.63 -9.69 9.01
CA GLU A 84 -3.65 -9.61 7.98
C GLU A 84 -3.16 -9.98 6.58
N PHE A 85 -1.87 -9.83 6.30
CA PHE A 85 -1.32 -10.12 4.98
C PHE A 85 -0.87 -11.58 4.90
N SER A 86 -1.30 -12.24 3.83
CA SER A 86 -0.84 -13.55 3.42
C SER A 86 -0.88 -13.65 1.89
N GLU A 87 -0.02 -14.49 1.32
CA GLU A 87 0.02 -14.75 -0.12
C GLU A 87 -1.34 -15.20 -0.65
N GLU A 88 -2.02 -16.08 0.09
CA GLU A 88 -3.35 -16.58 -0.26
C GLU A 88 -4.39 -15.45 -0.38
N LYS A 89 -4.42 -14.53 0.59
CA LYS A 89 -5.32 -13.38 0.56
C LYS A 89 -5.01 -12.46 -0.62
N LEU A 90 -3.73 -12.21 -0.92
CA LEU A 90 -3.35 -11.41 -2.08
C LEU A 90 -3.73 -12.08 -3.39
N ASN A 91 -3.48 -13.38 -3.55
CA ASN A 91 -3.88 -14.14 -4.73
C ASN A 91 -5.39 -14.06 -4.95
N LYS A 92 -6.20 -14.25 -3.89
CA LYS A 92 -7.66 -14.06 -3.97
C LYS A 92 -8.05 -12.66 -4.44
N ILE A 93 -7.41 -11.61 -3.93
CA ILE A 93 -7.67 -10.22 -4.35
C ILE A 93 -7.28 -10.02 -5.82
N GLN A 94 -6.12 -10.53 -6.24
CA GLN A 94 -5.62 -10.41 -7.61
C GLN A 94 -6.51 -11.17 -8.59
N SER A 95 -6.89 -12.42 -8.31
CA SER A 95 -7.80 -13.21 -9.13
C SER A 95 -9.17 -12.53 -9.27
N LYS A 96 -9.72 -11.95 -8.20
CA LYS A 96 -10.95 -11.15 -8.27
C LYS A 96 -10.78 -9.92 -9.17
N LYS A 97 -9.69 -9.17 -9.03
CA LYS A 97 -9.40 -8.02 -9.90
C LYS A 97 -9.22 -8.42 -11.36
N GLN A 98 -8.51 -9.50 -11.64
CA GLN A 98 -8.28 -10.01 -13.00
C GLN A 98 -9.59 -10.48 -13.63
N SER A 99 -10.43 -11.21 -12.91
CA SER A 99 -11.74 -11.64 -13.42
C SER A 99 -12.67 -10.47 -13.72
N TYR A 100 -12.70 -9.44 -12.85
CA TYR A 100 -13.45 -8.20 -13.11
C TYR A 100 -12.96 -7.47 -14.37
N ARG A 101 -11.63 -7.30 -14.51
CA ARG A 101 -11.01 -6.71 -15.71
C ARG A 101 -11.31 -7.52 -16.97
N GLY A 102 -11.23 -8.86 -16.89
CA GLY A 102 -11.57 -9.75 -17.98
C GLY A 102 -13.02 -9.59 -18.44
N LYS A 103 -13.97 -9.50 -17.50
CA LYS A 103 -15.39 -9.24 -17.82
C LYS A 103 -15.59 -7.90 -18.53
N LYS A 104 -14.97 -6.82 -18.02
CA LYS A 104 -15.04 -5.49 -18.64
C LYS A 104 -14.45 -5.46 -20.07
N ASN A 105 -13.35 -6.17 -20.29
CA ASN A 105 -12.63 -6.14 -21.57
C ASN A 105 -13.15 -7.13 -22.62
N LYS A 106 -14.01 -8.09 -22.25
CA LYS A 106 -14.51 -9.15 -23.16
C LYS A 106 -15.21 -8.61 -24.40
N GLY A 107 -15.96 -7.51 -24.28
CA GLY A 107 -16.63 -6.86 -25.42
C GLY A 107 -15.69 -6.01 -26.28
N ILE A 108 -14.70 -5.35 -25.66
CA ILE A 108 -13.74 -4.47 -26.33
C ILE A 108 -12.79 -5.29 -27.22
N VAL A 109 -12.28 -6.41 -26.70
CA VAL A 109 -11.38 -7.29 -27.46
C VAL A 109 -12.10 -7.86 -28.68
N LYS A 110 -13.31 -8.39 -28.51
CA LYS A 110 -14.12 -8.97 -29.61
C LYS A 110 -14.46 -7.94 -30.70
N SER A 111 -14.74 -6.70 -30.31
CA SER A 111 -14.97 -5.59 -31.26
C SER A 111 -13.71 -5.24 -32.04
N LYS A 112 -12.54 -5.23 -31.40
CA LYS A 112 -11.27 -4.88 -32.06
C LYS A 112 -10.83 -5.96 -33.05
N THR A 113 -10.98 -7.23 -32.67
CA THR A 113 -10.71 -8.37 -33.56
C THR A 113 -11.64 -8.36 -34.77
N ARG A 114 -12.94 -8.08 -34.59
CA ARG A 114 -13.89 -7.97 -35.70
C ARG A 114 -13.52 -6.85 -36.67
N LYS A 115 -13.26 -5.64 -36.16
CA LYS A 115 -12.84 -4.50 -37.00
C LYS A 115 -11.55 -4.76 -37.78
N PHE A 116 -10.60 -5.46 -37.17
CA PHE A 116 -9.36 -5.86 -37.84
C PHE A 116 -9.63 -6.84 -38.99
N LEU A 117 -10.47 -7.86 -38.76
CA LEU A 117 -10.86 -8.83 -39.79
C LEU A 117 -11.66 -8.20 -40.93
N GLU A 118 -12.48 -7.18 -40.63
CA GLU A 118 -13.20 -6.39 -41.64
C GLU A 118 -12.26 -5.51 -42.48
N ALA A 119 -11.15 -5.01 -41.91
CA ALA A 119 -10.20 -4.15 -42.61
C ALA A 119 -9.20 -4.90 -43.53
N ILE A 120 -9.15 -6.23 -43.44
CA ILE A 120 -8.29 -7.09 -44.27
C ILE A 120 -9.05 -7.70 -45.46
N LYS A 121 -10.38 -7.59 -45.47
CA LYS A 121 -11.23 -7.95 -46.61
C LYS A 121 -11.32 -6.81 -47.61
#